data_AF-A0A4R7SVH6-F1
#
_entry.id   AF-A0A4R7SVH6-F1
#
_cell.length_a   1.000
_cell.length_b   1.000
_cell.length_c   1.000
_cell.angle_alpha   90.00
_cell.angle_beta   90.00
_cell.angle_gamma   90.00
#
_symmetry.space_group_name_H-M   'P 1'
#
loop_
_entity.id
_entity.type
_entity.pdbx_description
1 polymer ?
#
loop_
_entity_poly.entity_id
_entity_poly.type
_entity_poly.pdbx_seq_one_letter_code
_entity_poly.pdbx_strand_id
1 'polypeptide(L)'
;MNGTSVPTRYGPVQVRLTIRNGRIVTATAIDYPSSGGRDRAINSYAIPLLQRETVAAQSAHVDTVSGATYTSDGYRGSLQAAIDAAHLKGK
;
A
#
# COMPACT_ATOMS: atom_id res chain seq x y z
N MET A 1 5.06 -8.90 6.45
CA MET A 1 5.23 -7.75 7.37
C MET A 1 4.08 -6.81 7.13
N ASN A 2 3.45 -6.29 8.19
CA ASN A 2 2.28 -5.44 8.05
C ASN A 2 2.66 -4.01 8.40
N GLY A 3 2.23 -3.07 7.56
CA GLY A 3 2.30 -1.65 7.86
C GLY A 3 1.31 -1.25 8.93
N THR A 4 1.45 -0.03 9.44
CA THR A 4 0.44 0.58 10.29
C THR A 4 -0.81 0.87 9.48
N SER A 5 -1.98 0.80 10.12
CA SER A 5 -3.22 1.23 9.48
C SER A 5 -3.23 2.76 9.43
N VAL A 6 -3.40 3.33 8.24
CA VAL A 6 -3.40 4.78 8.02
C VAL A 6 -4.84 5.25 7.83
N PRO A 7 -5.37 6.11 8.72
CA PRO A 7 -6.72 6.64 8.55
C PRO A 7 -6.76 7.58 7.34
N THR A 8 -7.77 7.40 6.48
CA THR A 8 -8.07 8.32 5.37
C THR A 8 -9.50 8.81 5.47
N ARG A 9 -9.87 9.80 4.65
CA ARG A 9 -11.23 10.35 4.59
C ARG A 9 -12.32 9.29 4.34
N TYR A 10 -12.00 8.23 3.59
CA TYR A 10 -12.96 7.21 3.19
C TYR A 10 -12.84 5.90 3.97
N GLY A 11 -11.90 5.83 4.92
CA GLY A 11 -11.62 4.64 5.71
C GLY A 11 -10.12 4.39 5.86
N PRO A 12 -9.73 3.48 6.77
CA PRO A 12 -8.34 3.09 6.93
C PRO A 12 -7.78 2.42 5.67
N VAL A 13 -6.47 2.55 5.48
CA VAL A 13 -5.71 1.79 4.49
C VAL A 13 -4.54 1.12 5.19
N GLN A 14 -4.39 -0.19 4.97
CA GLN A 14 -3.27 -0.96 5.51
C GLN A 14 -2.65 -1.86 4.45
N VAL A 15 -1.33 -1.87 4.38
CA VAL A 15 -0.54 -2.65 3.42
C VAL A 15 0.23 -3.75 4.13
N ARG A 16 0.20 -4.94 3.55
CA ARG A 16 1.06 -6.07 3.90
C ARG A 16 2.16 -6.19 2.87
N LEU A 17 3.39 -6.00 3.32
CA LEU A 17 4.61 -6.17 2.57
C LEU A 17 5.19 -7.58 2.74
N THR A 18 5.62 -8.19 1.65
CA THR A 18 6.39 -9.45 1.67
C THR A 18 7.75 -9.18 1.07
N ILE A 19 8.78 -9.53 1.83
CA ILE A 19 10.18 -9.45 1.41
C ILE A 19 10.75 -10.87 1.33
N ARG A 20 11.50 -11.15 0.28
CA ARG A 20 12.29 -12.38 0.12
C ARG A 20 13.70 -11.97 -0.32
N ASN A 21 14.71 -12.52 0.35
CA ASN A 21 16.13 -12.23 0.06
C ASN A 21 16.43 -10.72 0.01
N GLY A 22 15.86 -9.94 0.94
CA GLY A 22 16.04 -8.49 1.00
C GLY A 22 15.32 -7.68 -0.10
N ARG A 23 14.50 -8.32 -0.95
CA ARG A 23 13.71 -7.65 -1.99
C ARG A 23 12.22 -7.73 -1.73
N ILE A 24 11.50 -6.66 -2.04
CA ILE A 24 10.04 -6.63 -2.00
C ILE A 24 9.51 -7.50 -3.14
N VAL A 25 8.76 -8.54 -2.80
CA VAL A 25 8.12 -9.44 -3.78
C VAL A 25 6.64 -9.14 -3.97
N THR A 26 5.96 -8.68 -2.91
CA THR A 26 4.54 -8.28 -2.97
C THR A 26 4.24 -7.21 -1.93
N ALA A 27 3.31 -6.33 -2.28
CA ALA A 27 2.72 -5.35 -1.38
C ALA A 27 1.21 -5.34 -1.60
N THR A 28 0.45 -5.87 -0.64
CA THR A 28 -0.99 -6.09 -0.77
C THR A 28 -1.73 -5.19 0.20
N ALA A 29 -2.67 -4.38 -0.29
CA ALA A 29 -3.60 -3.67 0.59
C ALA A 29 -4.54 -4.70 1.26
N ILE A 30 -4.42 -4.87 2.57
CA ILE A 30 -5.23 -5.79 3.38
C ILE A 30 -6.43 -5.09 4.03
N ASP A 31 -6.40 -3.76 4.10
CA ASP A 31 -7.50 -2.91 4.51
C ASP A 31 -7.54 -1.68 3.60
N TYR A 32 -8.72 -1.30 3.13
CA TYR A 32 -8.93 -0.15 2.24
C TYR A 32 -10.43 0.19 2.11
N PRO A 33 -10.77 1.45 1.80
CA PRO A 33 -12.16 1.86 1.56
C PRO A 33 -12.84 1.02 0.47
N SER A 34 -13.93 0.35 0.81
CA SER A 34 -14.68 -0.50 -0.14
C SER A 34 -16.20 -0.48 0.07
N SER A 35 -16.70 0.47 0.87
CA SER A 35 -18.11 0.59 1.24
C SER A 35 -19.00 0.98 0.05
N GLY A 36 -18.52 1.85 -0.84
CA GLY A 36 -19.25 2.29 -2.04
C GLY A 36 -18.89 1.52 -3.32
N GLY A 37 -19.83 1.48 -4.29
CA GLY A 37 -19.56 0.94 -5.63
C GLY A 37 -18.46 1.71 -6.38
N ARG A 38 -18.38 3.03 -6.18
CA ARG A 38 -17.34 3.89 -6.74
C ARG A 38 -15.96 3.56 -6.16
N ASP A 39 -15.86 3.39 -4.84
CA ASP A 39 -14.59 3.07 -4.17
C ASP A 39 -14.07 1.71 -4.62
N ARG A 40 -14.96 0.71 -4.73
CA ARG A 40 -14.60 -0.61 -5.28
C ARG A 40 -14.10 -0.51 -6.72
N ALA A 41 -14.78 0.24 -7.58
CA ALA A 41 -14.35 0.43 -8.96
C ALA A 41 -12.97 1.10 -9.04
N ILE A 42 -12.73 2.15 -8.26
CA ILE A 42 -11.45 2.85 -8.20
C ILE A 42 -10.33 1.95 -7.68
N ASN A 43 -10.56 1.30 -6.54
CA ASN A 43 -9.55 0.47 -5.89
C ASN A 43 -9.26 -0.82 -6.68
N SER A 44 -10.20 -1.29 -7.52
CA SER A 44 -9.97 -2.46 -8.38
C SER A 44 -8.83 -2.28 -9.37
N TYR A 45 -8.59 -1.05 -9.87
CA TYR A 45 -7.45 -0.76 -10.74
C TYR A 45 -6.30 -0.08 -9.99
N ALA A 46 -6.58 0.70 -8.94
CA ALA A 46 -5.53 1.42 -8.20
C ALA A 46 -4.64 0.49 -7.37
N ILE A 47 -5.22 -0.49 -6.66
CA ILE A 47 -4.44 -1.39 -5.81
C ILE A 47 -3.43 -2.21 -6.63
N PRO A 48 -3.80 -2.86 -7.75
CA PRO A 48 -2.83 -3.57 -8.58
C PRO A 48 -1.74 -2.66 -9.17
N LEU A 49 -2.06 -1.41 -9.52
CA LEU A 49 -1.08 -0.46 -10.04
C LEU A 49 -0.06 -0.07 -8.96
N LEU A 50 -0.53 0.33 -7.79
CA LEU A 50 0.31 0.66 -6.62
C LEU A 50 1.20 -0.52 -6.23
N GLN A 51 0.67 -1.75 -6.25
CA GLN A 51 1.45 -2.95 -5.98
C GLN A 51 2.57 -3.16 -7.00
N ARG A 52 2.30 -2.99 -8.31
CA ARG A 52 3.31 -3.12 -9.37
C ARG A 52 4.39 -2.07 -9.23
N GLU A 53 4.03 -0.82 -9.00
CA GLU A 53 4.98 0.26 -8.77
C GLU A 53 5.83 0.01 -7.53
N THR A 54 5.23 -0.46 -6.44
CA THR A 54 5.97 -0.81 -5.21
C THR A 54 7.07 -1.85 -5.49
N VAL A 55 6.72 -2.91 -6.22
CA VAL A 55 7.67 -3.98 -6.56
C VAL A 55 8.71 -3.47 -7.56
N ALA A 56 8.36 -2.59 -8.48
CA ALA A 56 9.32 -2.00 -9.42
C ALA A 56 10.29 -1.02 -8.75
N ALA A 57 9.77 -0.12 -7.92
CA ALA A 57 10.52 0.93 -7.22
C ALA A 57 11.30 0.39 -6.02
N GLN A 58 10.94 -0.78 -5.50
CA GLN A 58 11.47 -1.35 -4.25
C GLN A 58 11.40 -0.35 -3.07
N SER A 59 10.39 0.51 -3.05
CA SER A 59 10.22 1.57 -2.05
C SER A 59 8.75 1.94 -1.86
N ALA A 60 8.46 2.77 -0.85
CA ALA A 60 7.14 3.36 -0.66
C ALA A 60 6.87 4.57 -1.56
N HIS A 61 7.81 4.94 -2.43
CA HIS A 61 7.64 6.03 -3.38
C HIS A 61 6.90 5.51 -4.60
N VAL A 62 5.57 5.51 -4.50
CA VAL A 62 4.65 5.16 -5.59
C VAL A 62 3.83 6.38 -5.96
N ASP A 63 3.45 6.45 -7.23
CA ASP A 63 2.70 7.58 -7.76
C ASP A 63 1.23 7.50 -7.32
N THR A 64 0.62 8.67 -7.24
CA THR A 64 -0.80 8.75 -6.93
C THR A 64 -1.61 8.31 -8.15
N VAL A 65 -2.50 7.33 -7.95
CA VAL A 65 -3.36 6.84 -9.03
C VAL A 65 -4.55 7.77 -9.21
N SER A 66 -4.85 8.14 -10.46
CA SER A 66 -5.99 9.01 -10.78
C SER A 66 -7.31 8.45 -10.22
N GLY A 67 -8.00 9.28 -9.45
CA GLY A 67 -9.25 8.91 -8.76
C GLY A 67 -9.05 8.25 -7.39
N ALA A 68 -7.83 7.82 -7.03
CA ALA A 68 -7.55 7.07 -5.82
C ALA A 68 -6.64 7.81 -4.82
N THR A 69 -6.60 9.15 -4.84
CA THR A 69 -5.67 9.97 -4.03
C THR A 69 -5.55 9.53 -2.58
N TYR A 70 -6.66 9.42 -1.86
CA TYR A 70 -6.65 9.01 -0.45
C TYR A 70 -6.16 7.57 -0.25
N THR A 71 -6.53 6.66 -1.16
CA THR A 71 -6.02 5.28 -1.12
C THR A 71 -4.51 5.26 -1.36
N SER A 72 -4.02 6.00 -2.36
CA SER A 72 -2.59 6.11 -2.66
C SER A 72 -1.80 6.69 -1.49
N ASP A 73 -2.30 7.75 -0.85
CA ASP A 73 -1.63 8.37 0.29
C ASP A 73 -1.59 7.43 1.51
N GLY A 74 -2.72 6.79 1.82
CA GLY A 74 -2.80 5.80 2.89
C GLY A 74 -1.93 4.57 2.62
N TYR A 75 -1.90 4.12 1.37
CA TYR A 75 -1.07 3.01 0.91
C TYR A 75 0.41 3.36 1.07
N ARG A 76 0.86 4.55 0.67
CA ARG A 76 2.25 5.02 0.83
C ARG A 76 2.66 5.05 2.29
N GLY A 77 1.83 5.64 3.16
CA GLY A 77 2.11 5.71 4.60
C GLY A 77 2.22 4.33 5.24
N SER A 78 1.27 3.44 4.94
CA SER A 78 1.28 2.08 5.47
C SER A 78 2.46 1.26 4.93
N LEU A 79 2.76 1.40 3.64
CA LEU A 79 3.88 0.75 2.99
C LEU A 79 5.22 1.20 3.58
N GLN A 80 5.41 2.51 3.80
CA GLN A 80 6.61 3.04 4.44
C GLN A 80 6.82 2.40 5.82
N ALA A 81 5.76 2.36 6.65
CA ALA A 81 5.83 1.71 7.96
C ALA A 81 6.17 0.22 7.85
N ALA A 82 5.67 -0.48 6.82
CA ALA A 82 5.99 -1.88 6.58
C ALA A 82 7.46 -2.09 6.18
N ILE A 83 8.02 -1.19 5.36
CA ILE A 83 9.43 -1.19 4.95
C ILE A 83 10.33 -0.88 6.15
N ASP A 84 9.98 0.12 6.96
CA ASP A 84 10.74 0.48 8.15
C ASP A 84 10.76 -0.68 9.16
N ALA A 85 9.61 -1.32 9.39
CA ALA A 85 9.51 -2.51 10.21
C ALA A 85 10.33 -3.69 9.65
N ALA A 86 10.49 -3.79 8.33
CA ALA A 86 11.33 -4.79 7.69
C ALA A 86 12.82 -4.54 7.94
N HIS A 87 13.26 -3.29 7.78
CA HIS A 87 14.63 -2.88 8.03
C HIS A 87 15.03 -3.04 9.50
N LEU A 88 14.11 -2.76 10.43
CA LEU A 88 14.33 -2.97 11.86
C LEU A 88 14.46 -4.45 12.24
N LYS A 89 13.82 -5.36 11.51
CA LYS A 89 13.91 -6.81 11.75
C LYS A 89 15.10 -7.49 11.06
N GLY A 90 15.77 -6.79 10.14
CA GLY A 90 16.94 -7.29 9.42
C GLY A 90 18.28 -6.91 10.06
N LYS A 91 18.27 -6.18 11.18
CA LYS A 91 19.43 -5.91 12.04
C LYS A 91 19.44 -6.89 13.21
#